data_AF-A0AA48LCX6-F1
#
_entry.id   AF-A0AA48LCX6-F1
#
_cell.length_a   1.000
_cell.length_b   1.000
_cell.length_c   1.000
_cell.angle_alpha   90.00
_cell.angle_beta   90.00
_cell.angle_gamma   90.00
#
_symmetry.space_group_name_H-M   'P 1'
#
loop_
_entity.id
_entity.type
_entity.pdbx_description
1 polymer ?
#
loop_
_entity_poly.entity_id
_entity_poly.type
_entity_poly.pdbx_seq_one_letter_code
_entity_poly.pdbx_strand_id
1 'polypeptide(L)' 'MKILKIIEDDGLRTNLGVLFSDQRKHTIKDAVFEGTSNNLLNDRYEFTGSVLRQMREAYAFLNREIAHSQL' A
#
# COMPACT_ATOMS: atom_id res chain seq x y z
N MET A 1 11.12 13.60 12.99
CA MET A 1 10.11 12.73 13.66
C MET A 1 9.60 13.29 14.98
N LYS A 2 10.40 13.98 15.81
CA LYS A 2 9.94 14.62 17.06
C LYS A 2 8.86 15.71 16.86
N ILE A 3 8.95 16.52 15.80
CA ILE A 3 7.99 17.60 15.51
C ILE A 3 6.58 17.08 15.23
N LEU A 4 6.46 15.90 14.60
CA LEU A 4 5.16 15.24 14.34
C LEU A 4 4.72 14.31 15.48
N LYS A 5 5.45 14.24 16.61
CA LYS A 5 5.23 13.28 17.71
C LYS A 5 5.05 11.83 17.22
N ILE A 6 5.93 11.42 16.31
CA ILE A 6 5.93 10.06 15.73
C ILE A 6 6.58 9.06 16.70
N ILE A 7 7.51 9.56 17.50
CA ILE A 7 8.23 8.86 18.56
C ILE A 7 7.98 9.65 19.85
N GLU A 8 7.53 8.96 20.89
CA GLU A 8 7.29 9.50 22.22
C GLU A 8 8.62 9.67 22.98
N ASP A 9 8.57 10.34 24.14
CA ASP A 9 9.78 10.65 24.92
C ASP A 9 10.49 9.40 25.47
N ASP A 10 9.77 8.28 25.60
CA ASP A 10 10.30 6.96 25.98
C ASP A 10 10.92 6.18 24.82
N GLY A 11 10.91 6.74 23.60
CA GLY A 11 11.42 6.09 22.39
C GLY A 11 10.44 5.14 21.71
N LEU A 12 9.23 4.94 22.25
CA LEU A 12 8.19 4.15 21.61
C LEU A 12 7.56 4.92 20.44
N ARG A 13 7.07 4.17 19.45
CA ARG A 13 6.38 4.74 18.29
C ARG A 13 4.88 4.80 18.53
N THR A 14 4.26 5.92 18.15
CA THR A 14 2.81 6.04 18.15
C THR A 14 2.19 5.13 17.09
N ASN A 15 0.86 4.93 17.16
CA ASN A 15 0.13 4.25 16.10
C ASN A 15 0.27 4.96 14.74
N LEU A 16 0.56 6.26 14.70
CA LEU A 16 0.91 6.94 13.47
C LEU A 16 2.35 6.61 13.04
N GLY A 17 3.28 6.59 13.98
CA GLY A 17 4.68 6.31 13.68
C GLY A 17 4.97 4.89 13.25
N VAL A 18 4.23 3.93 13.77
CA VAL A 18 4.35 2.59 13.23
C VAL A 18 3.81 2.63 11.77
N LEU A 19 2.79 3.45 11.38
CA LEU A 19 2.09 3.35 10.06
C LEU A 19 3.01 3.88 8.95
N PHE A 20 3.76 4.92 9.29
CA PHE A 20 4.77 5.51 8.44
C PHE A 20 6.11 4.78 8.48
N SER A 21 6.23 3.72 9.28
CA SER A 21 7.43 2.89 9.33
C SER A 21 7.23 1.57 8.58
N ASP A 22 8.34 0.92 8.24
CA ASP A 22 8.35 -0.40 7.60
C ASP A 22 8.08 -1.56 8.58
N GLN A 23 7.86 -1.29 9.86
CA GLN A 23 7.62 -2.32 10.90
C GLN A 23 6.14 -2.74 11.01
N ARG A 24 5.41 -2.76 9.90
CA ARG A 24 3.95 -2.97 9.89
C ARG A 24 3.53 -4.39 9.50
N LYS A 25 2.35 -4.79 9.98
CA LYS A 25 1.67 -6.05 9.64
C LYS A 25 0.56 -5.89 8.58
N HIS A 26 0.26 -4.65 8.18
CA HIS A 26 -0.80 -4.35 7.22
C HIS A 26 -0.20 -4.09 5.84
N THR A 27 -0.86 -4.61 4.82
CA THR A 27 -0.44 -4.56 3.42
C THR A 27 -1.64 -4.18 2.55
N ILE A 28 -1.44 -3.35 1.54
CA ILE A 28 -2.40 -3.16 0.44
C ILE A 28 -2.23 -4.31 -0.55
N LYS A 29 -3.34 -4.85 -1.05
CA LYS A 29 -3.35 -5.92 -2.06
C LYS A 29 -4.27 -5.54 -3.20
N ASP A 30 -3.73 -5.57 -4.41
CA ASP A 30 -4.48 -5.32 -5.64
C ASP A 30 -4.61 -6.63 -6.42
N ALA A 31 -5.74 -6.78 -7.11
CA ALA A 31 -6.05 -7.94 -7.93
C ALA A 31 -6.74 -7.50 -9.21
N VAL A 32 -6.27 -8.02 -10.36
CA VAL A 32 -6.84 -7.77 -11.69
C VAL A 32 -7.63 -9.00 -12.09
N PHE A 33 -8.87 -8.81 -12.53
CA PHE A 33 -9.75 -9.87 -12.99
C PHE A 33 -10.12 -9.66 -14.45
N GLU A 34 -10.38 -10.74 -15.17
CA GLU A 34 -10.90 -10.65 -16.54
C GLU A 34 -12.40 -10.33 -16.56
N GLY A 35 -12.76 -9.32 -17.36
CA GLY A 35 -14.14 -8.89 -17.53
C GLY A 35 -14.75 -8.34 -16.24
N THR A 36 -16.07 -8.51 -16.09
CA THR A 36 -16.83 -7.99 -14.94
C THR A 36 -17.07 -9.04 -13.85
N SER A 37 -16.63 -10.28 -14.06
CA SER A 37 -16.75 -11.36 -13.07
C SER A 37 -15.42 -11.56 -12.34
N ASN A 38 -15.44 -11.59 -11.01
CA ASN A 38 -14.24 -11.88 -10.19
C ASN A 38 -13.81 -13.37 -10.23
N ASN A 39 -14.13 -14.09 -11.31
CA ASN A 39 -13.93 -15.54 -11.41
C ASN A 39 -12.55 -15.92 -11.98
N LEU A 40 -11.95 -15.04 -12.78
CA LEU A 40 -10.66 -15.30 -13.41
C LEU A 40 -9.65 -14.23 -12.98
N LEU A 41 -8.79 -14.60 -12.04
CA LEU A 41 -7.71 -13.76 -11.53
C LEU A 41 -6.56 -13.74 -12.54
N ASN A 42 -6.28 -12.57 -13.10
CA ASN A 42 -5.20 -12.37 -14.06
C ASN A 42 -3.88 -12.07 -13.34
N ASP A 43 -3.88 -11.09 -12.44
CA ASP A 43 -2.69 -10.71 -11.67
C ASP A 43 -3.05 -10.32 -10.23
N ARG A 44 -2.08 -10.43 -9.33
CA ARG A 44 -2.18 -9.99 -7.94
C ARG A 44 -0.87 -9.37 -7.48
N TYR A 45 -0.96 -8.30 -6.73
CA TYR A 45 0.21 -7.66 -6.13
C TYR A 45 -0.03 -7.33 -4.67
N GLU A 46 0.98 -7.54 -3.84
CA GLU A 46 0.96 -7.22 -2.42
C GLU A 46 2.08 -6.23 -2.11
N PHE A 47 1.69 -5.05 -1.62
CA PHE A 47 2.62 -3.96 -1.33
C PHE A 47 3.02 -3.98 0.14
N THR A 48 4.31 -3.79 0.40
CA THR A 48 4.89 -3.85 1.75
C THR A 48 5.70 -2.58 2.07
N GLY A 49 6.07 -2.42 3.34
CA GLY A 49 6.75 -1.22 3.87
C GLY A 49 5.76 -0.20 4.45
N SER A 50 6.18 1.05 4.60
CA SER A 50 5.33 2.12 5.15
C SER A 50 4.05 2.34 4.32
N VAL A 51 2.98 2.82 4.96
CA VAL A 51 1.70 3.08 4.25
C VAL A 51 1.86 4.06 3.09
N LEU A 52 2.75 5.06 3.20
CA LEU A 52 3.00 6.01 2.12
C LEU A 52 3.66 5.36 0.90
N ARG A 53 4.55 4.40 1.15
CA ARG A 53 5.14 3.59 0.09
C ARG A 53 4.08 2.68 -0.55
N GLN A 54 3.33 1.95 0.26
CA GLN A 54 2.28 1.07 -0.22
C GLN A 54 1.25 1.81 -1.08
N MET A 55 0.77 2.98 -0.62
CA MET A 55 -0.17 3.80 -1.40
C MET A 55 0.40 4.24 -2.74
N ARG A 56 1.64 4.73 -2.76
CA ARG A 56 2.30 5.15 -4.01
C ARG A 56 2.47 4.00 -4.99
N GLU A 57 2.86 2.83 -4.52
CA GLU A 57 3.03 1.64 -5.36
C GLU A 57 1.67 1.13 -5.87
N ALA A 58 0.64 1.11 -5.02
CA ALA A 58 -0.73 0.77 -5.42
C ALA A 58 -1.27 1.74 -6.49
N TYR A 59 -1.10 3.05 -6.33
CA TYR A 59 -1.50 4.01 -7.36
C TYR A 59 -0.74 3.82 -8.68
N ALA A 60 0.56 3.50 -8.61
CA ALA A 60 1.35 3.22 -9.81
C ALA A 60 0.85 1.94 -10.52
N PHE A 61 0.50 0.91 -9.75
CA PHE A 61 -0.12 -0.31 -10.26
C PHE A 61 -1.45 0.00 -10.95
N LEU A 62 -2.38 0.69 -10.27
CA LEU A 62 -3.67 1.07 -10.85
C LEU A 62 -3.52 1.88 -12.16
N ASN A 63 -2.62 2.85 -12.19
CA ASN A 63 -2.37 3.64 -13.39
C ASN A 63 -1.86 2.78 -14.57
N ARG A 64 -0.98 1.81 -14.28
CA ARG A 64 -0.47 0.89 -15.29
C ARG A 64 -1.58 0.01 -15.85
N GLU A 65 -2.40 -0.59 -14.99
CA GLU A 65 -3.50 -1.48 -15.41
C GLU A 65 -4.60 -0.73 -16.17
N ILE A 66 -4.95 0.50 -15.74
CA ILE A 66 -5.89 1.36 -16.47
C ILE A 66 -5.33 1.72 -17.85
N ALA A 67 -4.05 2.06 -17.96
CA ALA A 67 -3.43 2.40 -19.24
C ALA A 67 -3.37 1.20 -20.21
N HIS A 68 -3.12 -0.02 -19.72
CA HIS A 68 -3.18 -1.24 -20.53
C HIS A 68 -4.61 -1.59 -20.98
N SER A 69 -5.62 -1.25 -20.20
CA SER A 69 -7.04 -1.53 -20.52
C SER A 69 -7.64 -0.59 -21.58
N GLN A 70 -6.96 0.49 -21.94
CA GLN A 70 -7.40 1.51 -22.91
C GLN A 70 -6.77 1.35 -24.32
N LEU A 71 -5.99 0.27 -24.53
CA LEU A 71 -5.44 -0.16 -25.82
C LEU A 71 -6.16 -1.43 -26.28
#